data_AF-A0A9W7D7X9-F1
#
_entry.id   AF-A0A9W7D7X9-F1
#
_cell.length_a   1.000
_cell.length_b   1.000
_cell.length_c   1.000
_cell.angle_alpha   90.00
_cell.angle_beta   90.00
_cell.angle_gamma   90.00
#
_symmetry.space_group_name_H-M   'P 1'
#
loop_
_entity.id
_entity.type
_entity.pdbx_description
1 polymer ?
#
loop_
_entity_poly.entity_id
_entity_poly.type
_entity_poly.pdbx_seq_one_letter_code
_entity_poly.pdbx_strand_id
1 'polypeptide(L)'
;MTGNICVYCPGGPDSDFEYSTQAYTGYEPTSMRAIRARYDPALQTRHRVAQLKRLGHSVDKVEFIVMGGTFLSLDARYRDFFIRSLHDALSGHASSSVEEAVRYSEQSTTKCTAITIETRPDYCLKPHLHDMLRYGCTRIEIGVQSVYEDVARDTNRGHTVAAVSHCFQLAKDCGFKIVAHLMPDLPNMGMERDLAGFREYFENPRFRSDGIKLYPTLVIRGTGLYELWKTGAYKNYSPEDLVDLMARLLALVPPWTRVYRVQRDIPMPLVTSGVEHGNLRELALARMRDLGLVCNDVRTREVGIKGIHDQSVPDQVELVRRDYVANGGWETFLSYEDPQQNILIGLLRLRQASVASFRNEIPPGCSIVRELHVYGSSVPLHARDPTKFQHQGFGTLLMEEAERIALEEHGSHKLVVIAGVGTRNYYRKLGYEIDGPYMSKYL
;
A
#
# COMPACT_ATOMS: atom_id res chain seq x y z
N MET A 1 32.35 3.85 -11.04
CA MET A 1 30.88 3.74 -11.17
C MET A 1 30.59 2.38 -11.79
N THR A 2 30.23 1.40 -10.98
CA THR A 2 29.80 0.08 -11.48
C THR A 2 28.47 0.28 -12.23
N GLY A 3 28.37 -0.15 -13.49
CA GLY A 3 27.18 -0.04 -14.33
C GLY A 3 25.99 -0.90 -13.89
N ASN A 4 25.79 -1.05 -12.58
CA ASN A 4 24.79 -1.91 -11.98
C ASN A 4 23.49 -1.13 -11.70
N ILE A 5 22.38 -1.85 -11.77
CA ILE A 5 21.08 -1.51 -11.18
C ILE A 5 21.28 -1.12 -9.69
N CYS A 6 20.37 -0.31 -9.15
CA CYS A 6 20.28 0.12 -7.74
C CYS A 6 21.09 -0.74 -6.75
N VAL A 7 22.01 -0.13 -6.00
CA VAL A 7 23.15 -0.80 -5.31
C VAL A 7 22.76 -1.98 -4.42
N TYR A 8 21.61 -1.93 -3.75
CA TYR A 8 21.12 -2.93 -2.81
C TYR A 8 20.05 -3.87 -3.39
N CYS A 9 19.68 -3.75 -4.67
CA CYS A 9 18.65 -4.59 -5.28
C CYS A 9 19.23 -5.95 -5.70
N PRO A 10 18.76 -7.08 -5.13
CA PRO A 10 19.14 -8.41 -5.60
C PRO A 10 18.36 -8.79 -6.88
N GLY A 11 18.77 -9.88 -7.51
CA GLY A 11 18.01 -10.53 -8.56
C GLY A 11 17.92 -9.76 -9.87
N GLY A 12 17.00 -10.22 -10.73
CA GLY A 12 16.78 -9.67 -12.05
C GLY A 12 17.56 -10.40 -13.15
N PRO A 13 17.33 -10.02 -14.42
CA PRO A 13 17.88 -10.73 -15.59
C PRO A 13 19.41 -10.79 -15.62
N ASP A 14 20.07 -9.76 -15.09
CA ASP A 14 21.54 -9.61 -15.09
C ASP A 14 22.18 -10.12 -13.78
N SER A 15 21.51 -11.01 -13.05
CA SER A 15 21.98 -11.55 -11.77
C SER A 15 22.21 -13.05 -11.81
N ASP A 16 22.91 -13.57 -10.80
CA ASP A 16 23.13 -15.02 -10.62
C ASP A 16 21.86 -15.79 -10.24
N PHE A 17 20.73 -15.11 -10.01
CA PHE A 17 19.45 -15.74 -9.65
C PHE A 17 18.65 -16.11 -10.91
N GLU A 18 18.63 -17.41 -11.24
CA GLU A 18 17.94 -17.94 -12.41
C GLU A 18 16.44 -17.58 -12.43
N TYR A 19 16.00 -17.00 -13.55
CA TYR A 19 14.59 -16.71 -13.86
C TYR A 19 13.86 -15.88 -12.77
N SER A 20 14.62 -15.06 -12.04
CA SER A 20 14.12 -14.17 -11.00
C SER A 20 13.69 -12.81 -11.55
N THR A 21 12.73 -12.16 -10.86
CA THR A 21 12.33 -10.78 -11.16
C THR A 21 13.22 -9.79 -10.42
N GLN A 22 13.29 -8.55 -10.91
CA GLN A 22 14.08 -7.51 -10.28
C GLN A 22 13.70 -7.33 -8.80
N ALA A 23 14.70 -7.25 -7.91
CA ALA A 23 14.55 -7.14 -6.46
C ALA A 23 14.05 -8.41 -5.74
N TYR A 24 13.98 -9.56 -6.43
CA TYR A 24 13.62 -10.87 -5.87
C TYR A 24 14.67 -11.93 -6.17
N THR A 25 14.82 -12.90 -5.29
CA THR A 25 15.80 -13.99 -5.43
C THR A 25 15.26 -15.21 -6.17
N GLY A 26 13.94 -15.32 -6.33
CA GLY A 26 13.29 -16.51 -6.92
C GLY A 26 12.89 -17.56 -5.87
N TYR A 27 13.47 -17.50 -4.68
CA TYR A 27 13.23 -18.44 -3.58
C TYR A 27 12.12 -17.99 -2.62
N GLU A 28 11.55 -16.80 -2.81
CA GLU A 28 10.40 -16.37 -2.03
C GLU A 28 9.18 -17.22 -2.41
N PRO A 29 8.26 -17.55 -1.47
CA PRO A 29 7.08 -18.36 -1.76
C PRO A 29 6.24 -17.85 -2.93
N THR A 30 6.18 -16.52 -3.11
CA THR A 30 5.46 -15.91 -4.23
C THR A 30 6.22 -16.03 -5.54
N SER A 31 7.53 -15.75 -5.53
CA SER A 31 8.40 -15.91 -6.70
C SER A 31 8.41 -17.35 -7.22
N MET A 32 8.51 -18.34 -6.33
CA MET A 32 8.46 -19.76 -6.70
C MET A 32 7.14 -20.14 -7.40
N ARG A 33 6.00 -19.58 -6.96
CA ARG A 33 4.71 -19.79 -7.64
C ARG A 33 4.67 -19.12 -9.01
N ALA A 34 5.25 -17.93 -9.15
CA ALA A 34 5.32 -17.20 -10.41
C ALA A 34 6.19 -17.96 -11.44
N ILE A 35 7.37 -18.42 -11.02
CA ILE A 35 8.29 -19.25 -11.83
C ILE A 35 7.59 -20.52 -12.32
N ARG A 36 6.93 -21.26 -11.41
CA ARG A 36 6.18 -22.48 -11.76
C ARG A 36 5.06 -22.22 -12.77
N ALA A 37 4.44 -21.04 -12.72
CA ALA A 37 3.39 -20.62 -13.65
C ALA A 37 3.96 -19.95 -14.91
N ARG A 38 5.29 -19.85 -15.06
CA ARG A 38 5.96 -19.12 -16.15
C ARG A 38 5.46 -17.68 -16.30
N TYR A 39 5.21 -17.04 -15.16
CA TYR A 39 4.65 -15.69 -15.05
C TYR A 39 3.29 -15.48 -15.74
N ASP A 40 2.55 -16.55 -16.07
CA ASP A 40 1.19 -16.44 -16.60
C ASP A 40 0.23 -15.84 -15.54
N PRO A 41 -0.39 -14.68 -15.81
CA PRO A 41 -1.24 -13.98 -14.82
C PRO A 41 -2.49 -14.76 -14.44
N ALA A 42 -3.12 -15.46 -15.40
CA ALA A 42 -4.35 -16.20 -15.17
C ALA A 42 -4.08 -17.46 -14.33
N LEU A 43 -3.03 -18.21 -14.65
CA LEU A 43 -2.62 -19.39 -13.90
C LEU A 43 -2.17 -19.05 -12.48
N GLN A 44 -1.38 -18.00 -12.29
CA GLN A 44 -1.00 -17.54 -10.94
C GLN A 44 -2.22 -17.21 -10.09
N THR A 45 -3.17 -16.48 -10.66
CA THR A 45 -4.43 -16.10 -10.00
C THR A 45 -5.25 -17.33 -9.64
N ARG A 46 -5.58 -18.19 -10.62
CA ARG A 46 -6.42 -19.38 -10.41
C ARG A 46 -5.79 -20.33 -9.39
N HIS A 47 -4.49 -20.59 -9.48
CA HIS A 47 -3.80 -21.45 -8.51
C HIS A 47 -3.83 -20.88 -7.10
N ARG A 48 -3.62 -19.57 -6.92
CA ARG A 48 -3.62 -18.95 -5.60
C ARG A 48 -5.01 -18.93 -4.98
N VAL A 49 -6.03 -18.57 -5.76
CA VAL A 49 -7.44 -18.59 -5.31
C VAL A 49 -7.85 -20.00 -4.92
N ALA A 50 -7.57 -21.01 -5.76
CA ALA A 50 -7.89 -22.41 -5.45
C ALA A 50 -7.14 -22.93 -4.21
N GLN A 51 -5.87 -22.53 -4.03
CA GLN A 51 -5.11 -22.88 -2.83
C GLN A 51 -5.77 -22.31 -1.56
N LEU A 52 -6.15 -21.04 -1.56
CA LEU A 52 -6.79 -20.40 -0.40
C LEU A 52 -8.16 -21.02 -0.08
N LYS A 53 -8.97 -21.33 -1.11
CA LYS A 53 -10.23 -22.07 -0.93
C LYS A 53 -10.01 -23.43 -0.25
N ARG A 54 -8.99 -24.19 -0.68
CA ARG A 54 -8.67 -25.51 -0.08
C ARG A 54 -8.21 -25.44 1.38
N LEU A 55 -7.62 -24.31 1.78
CA LEU A 55 -7.25 -24.05 3.18
C LEU A 55 -8.45 -23.55 4.02
N GLY A 56 -9.65 -23.43 3.43
CA GLY A 56 -10.85 -22.98 4.13
C GLY A 56 -11.03 -21.46 4.20
N HIS A 57 -10.19 -20.68 3.50
CA HIS A 57 -10.37 -19.23 3.45
C HIS A 57 -11.51 -18.85 2.49
N SER A 58 -12.35 -17.89 2.90
CA SER A 58 -13.23 -17.19 1.97
C SER A 58 -12.39 -16.37 0.99
N VAL A 59 -12.79 -16.40 -0.28
CA VAL A 59 -12.16 -15.65 -1.37
C VAL A 59 -13.18 -14.84 -2.15
N ASP A 60 -14.32 -14.52 -1.55
CA ASP A 60 -15.38 -13.73 -2.19
C ASP A 60 -14.92 -12.31 -2.52
N LYS A 61 -13.93 -11.82 -1.77
CA LYS A 61 -13.29 -10.52 -1.95
C LYS A 61 -11.79 -10.75 -2.12
N VAL A 62 -11.25 -10.32 -3.26
CA VAL A 62 -9.83 -10.46 -3.60
C VAL A 62 -9.22 -9.07 -3.78
N GLU A 63 -8.02 -8.90 -3.23
CA GLU A 63 -7.13 -7.79 -3.54
C GLU A 63 -5.92 -8.34 -4.30
N PHE A 64 -5.62 -7.76 -5.46
CA PHE A 64 -4.41 -8.07 -6.20
C PHE A 64 -3.27 -7.12 -5.82
N ILE A 65 -2.05 -7.65 -5.85
CA ILE A 65 -0.82 -6.87 -5.73
C ILE A 65 0.10 -7.28 -6.89
N VAL A 66 0.32 -6.34 -7.81
CA VAL A 66 1.24 -6.48 -8.94
C VAL A 66 2.62 -6.02 -8.48
N MET A 67 3.51 -6.99 -8.26
CA MET A 67 4.84 -6.80 -7.71
C MET A 67 5.93 -6.78 -8.78
N GLY A 68 7.07 -6.16 -8.48
CA GLY A 68 8.25 -6.10 -9.35
C GLY A 68 8.76 -4.68 -9.64
N GLY A 69 7.96 -3.65 -9.33
CA GLY A 69 8.37 -2.24 -9.37
C GLY A 69 8.57 -1.61 -10.75
N THR A 70 8.54 -2.39 -11.83
CA THR A 70 8.74 -1.93 -13.21
C THR A 70 7.59 -2.31 -14.16
N PHE A 71 6.45 -2.79 -13.65
CA PHE A 71 5.31 -3.19 -14.49
C PHE A 71 4.89 -2.11 -15.50
N LEU A 72 4.91 -0.84 -15.09
CA LEU A 72 4.53 0.27 -15.96
C LEU A 72 5.56 0.64 -17.03
N SER A 73 6.80 0.16 -16.94
CA SER A 73 7.79 0.35 -18.01
C SER A 73 7.66 -0.68 -19.14
N LEU A 74 6.78 -1.67 -18.99
CA LEU A 74 6.54 -2.71 -20.01
C LEU A 74 5.65 -2.19 -21.15
N ASP A 75 5.69 -2.90 -22.28
CA ASP A 75 4.85 -2.62 -23.45
C ASP A 75 3.36 -2.54 -23.07
N ALA A 76 2.66 -1.54 -23.62
CA ALA A 76 1.26 -1.29 -23.28
C ALA A 76 0.36 -2.51 -23.56
N ARG A 77 0.60 -3.26 -24.65
CA ARG A 77 -0.20 -4.45 -24.99
C ARG A 77 0.01 -5.56 -23.97
N TYR A 78 1.24 -5.70 -23.46
CA TYR A 78 1.54 -6.67 -22.40
C TYR A 78 0.84 -6.27 -21.09
N ARG A 79 0.91 -5.00 -20.69
CA ARG A 79 0.24 -4.51 -19.47
C ARG A 79 -1.26 -4.73 -19.54
N ASP A 80 -1.88 -4.41 -20.69
CA ASP A 80 -3.30 -4.63 -20.94
C ASP A 80 -3.67 -6.12 -20.89
N PHE A 81 -2.89 -6.98 -21.57
CA PHE A 81 -3.05 -8.44 -21.49
C PHE A 81 -2.97 -8.95 -20.05
N PHE A 82 -2.00 -8.47 -19.28
CA PHE A 82 -1.76 -8.91 -17.91
C PHE A 82 -2.96 -8.58 -17.02
N ILE A 83 -3.40 -7.33 -17.01
CA ILE A 83 -4.53 -6.86 -16.19
C ILE A 83 -5.83 -7.52 -16.61
N ARG A 84 -6.09 -7.62 -17.92
CA ARG A 84 -7.27 -8.32 -18.45
C ARG A 84 -7.34 -9.75 -17.93
N SER A 85 -6.20 -10.45 -17.96
CA SER A 85 -6.10 -11.83 -17.48
C SER A 85 -6.35 -11.99 -15.97
N LEU A 86 -6.01 -10.97 -15.15
CA LEU A 86 -6.35 -10.98 -13.72
C LEU A 86 -7.87 -10.91 -13.50
N HIS A 87 -8.54 -10.00 -14.19
CA HIS A 87 -10.00 -9.85 -14.11
C HIS A 87 -10.72 -11.10 -14.64
N ASP A 88 -10.31 -11.60 -15.81
CA ASP A 88 -10.85 -12.79 -16.45
C ASP A 88 -10.66 -14.05 -15.60
N ALA A 89 -9.55 -14.14 -14.86
CA ALA A 89 -9.32 -15.25 -13.94
C ALA A 89 -10.28 -15.27 -12.75
N LEU A 90 -10.85 -14.14 -12.35
CA LEU A 90 -11.88 -14.06 -11.32
C LEU A 90 -13.30 -14.13 -11.88
N SER A 91 -13.56 -13.54 -13.05
CA SER A 91 -14.90 -13.52 -13.65
C SER A 91 -15.26 -14.82 -14.37
N GLY A 92 -14.26 -15.55 -14.88
CA GLY A 92 -14.45 -16.69 -15.78
C GLY A 92 -14.78 -16.28 -17.22
N HIS A 93 -14.88 -14.98 -17.51
CA HIS A 93 -15.07 -14.44 -18.86
C HIS A 93 -13.75 -14.41 -19.63
N ALA A 94 -13.82 -14.38 -20.96
CA ALA A 94 -12.67 -14.17 -21.84
C ALA A 94 -12.85 -12.84 -22.58
N SER A 95 -12.12 -11.82 -22.14
CA SER A 95 -12.30 -10.46 -22.61
C SER A 95 -11.38 -10.13 -23.79
N SER A 96 -11.83 -9.21 -24.64
CA SER A 96 -11.04 -8.63 -25.73
C SER A 96 -10.26 -7.39 -25.32
N SER A 97 -10.78 -6.60 -24.37
CA SER A 97 -10.15 -5.40 -23.82
C SER A 97 -10.16 -5.36 -22.29
N VAL A 98 -9.43 -4.39 -21.71
CA VAL A 98 -9.43 -4.15 -20.26
C VAL A 98 -10.79 -3.67 -19.79
N GLU A 99 -11.44 -2.78 -20.54
CA GLU A 99 -12.75 -2.20 -20.22
C GLU A 99 -13.82 -3.29 -20.16
N GLU A 100 -13.78 -4.22 -21.10
CA GLU A 100 -14.65 -5.41 -21.09
C GLU A 100 -14.40 -6.25 -19.83
N ALA A 101 -13.13 -6.54 -19.51
CA ALA A 101 -12.78 -7.35 -18.36
C ALA A 101 -13.19 -6.70 -17.03
N VAL A 102 -13.00 -5.39 -16.89
CA VAL A 102 -13.45 -4.62 -15.72
C VAL A 102 -14.98 -4.70 -15.59
N ARG A 103 -15.73 -4.50 -16.69
CA ARG A 103 -17.19 -4.57 -16.70
C ARG A 103 -17.73 -5.93 -16.26
N TYR A 104 -17.15 -7.03 -16.75
CA TYR A 104 -17.56 -8.38 -16.33
C TYR A 104 -17.05 -8.75 -14.93
N SER A 105 -15.87 -8.27 -14.53
CA SER A 105 -15.32 -8.49 -13.19
C SER A 105 -16.21 -7.90 -12.10
N GLU A 106 -16.88 -6.78 -12.38
CA GLU A 106 -17.86 -6.17 -11.49
C GLU A 106 -19.04 -7.10 -11.18
N GLN A 107 -19.42 -7.95 -12.13
CA GLN A 107 -20.52 -8.92 -12.00
C GLN A 107 -20.06 -10.26 -11.40
N SER A 108 -18.74 -10.52 -11.33
CA SER A 108 -18.19 -11.79 -10.81
C SER A 108 -18.68 -12.10 -9.39
N THR A 109 -18.85 -13.39 -9.07
CA THR A 109 -19.09 -13.83 -7.69
C THR A 109 -17.87 -13.56 -6.80
N THR A 110 -16.67 -13.69 -7.35
CA THR A 110 -15.40 -13.34 -6.69
C THR A 110 -15.02 -11.91 -7.05
N LYS A 111 -15.21 -10.97 -6.12
CA LYS A 111 -15.07 -9.54 -6.35
C LYS A 111 -13.60 -9.10 -6.27
N CYS A 112 -13.11 -8.44 -7.33
CA CYS A 112 -11.87 -7.69 -7.28
C CYS A 112 -12.09 -6.37 -6.51
N THR A 113 -11.76 -6.36 -5.22
CA THR A 113 -12.01 -5.22 -4.33
C THR A 113 -10.92 -4.15 -4.38
N ALA A 114 -9.71 -4.51 -4.79
CA ALA A 114 -8.61 -3.59 -4.96
C ALA A 114 -7.54 -4.21 -5.87
N ILE A 115 -6.87 -3.37 -6.66
CA ILE A 115 -5.61 -3.69 -7.30
C ILE A 115 -4.57 -2.70 -6.76
N THR A 116 -3.44 -3.25 -6.32
CA THR A 116 -2.24 -2.51 -5.95
C THR A 116 -1.18 -2.69 -7.02
N ILE A 117 -0.58 -1.60 -7.51
CA ILE A 117 0.55 -1.64 -8.46
C ILE A 117 1.78 -1.01 -7.81
N GLU A 118 2.86 -1.78 -7.73
CA GLU A 118 4.17 -1.28 -7.30
C GLU A 118 4.88 -0.61 -8.49
N THR A 119 5.43 0.57 -8.29
CA THR A 119 6.16 1.28 -9.34
C THR A 119 7.25 2.21 -8.78
N ARG A 120 8.01 2.82 -9.68
CA ARG A 120 8.97 3.88 -9.36
C ARG A 120 8.32 5.26 -9.53
N PRO A 121 8.78 6.31 -8.82
CA PRO A 121 8.22 7.65 -8.95
C PRO A 121 8.18 8.19 -10.39
N ASP A 122 9.20 7.89 -11.18
CA ASP A 122 9.35 8.29 -12.58
C ASP A 122 8.39 7.58 -13.55
N TYR A 123 7.79 6.46 -13.12
CA TYR A 123 6.71 5.76 -13.82
C TYR A 123 5.34 6.02 -13.18
N CYS A 124 5.18 7.13 -12.45
CA CYS A 124 3.92 7.53 -11.81
C CYS A 124 3.53 8.95 -12.23
N LEU A 125 3.38 9.14 -13.54
CA LEU A 125 3.05 10.41 -14.20
C LEU A 125 1.63 10.34 -14.80
N LYS A 126 1.11 11.45 -15.34
CA LYS A 126 -0.28 11.55 -15.83
C LYS A 126 -0.73 10.39 -16.74
N PRO A 127 0.04 9.96 -17.78
CA PRO A 127 -0.36 8.83 -18.62
C PRO A 127 -0.42 7.51 -17.86
N HIS A 128 0.55 7.28 -16.97
CA HIS A 128 0.62 6.10 -16.12
C HIS A 128 -0.55 6.02 -15.13
N LEU A 129 -0.88 7.14 -14.49
CA LEU A 129 -2.03 7.24 -13.58
C LEU A 129 -3.35 6.99 -14.31
N HIS A 130 -3.47 7.46 -15.56
CA HIS A 130 -4.63 7.16 -16.40
C HIS A 130 -4.76 5.66 -16.69
N ASP A 131 -3.67 4.99 -17.07
CA ASP A 131 -3.65 3.54 -17.29
C ASP A 131 -4.01 2.78 -16.00
N MET A 132 -3.43 3.16 -14.86
CA MET A 132 -3.75 2.55 -13.57
C MET A 132 -5.24 2.67 -13.20
N LEU A 133 -5.86 3.84 -13.41
CA LEU A 133 -7.30 4.04 -13.19
C LEU A 133 -8.13 3.14 -14.13
N ARG A 134 -7.74 3.04 -15.41
CA ARG A 134 -8.38 2.16 -16.40
C ARG A 134 -8.30 0.69 -16.00
N TYR A 135 -7.20 0.29 -15.39
CA TYR A 135 -6.97 -1.06 -14.85
C TYR A 135 -7.78 -1.37 -13.58
N GLY A 136 -8.47 -0.40 -12.98
CA GLY A 136 -9.15 -0.60 -11.69
C GLY A 136 -8.18 -0.60 -10.49
N CYS A 137 -6.99 -0.02 -10.65
CA CYS A 137 -6.05 0.20 -9.55
C CYS A 137 -6.64 1.19 -8.53
N THR A 138 -6.40 0.92 -7.25
CA THR A 138 -6.87 1.75 -6.12
C THR A 138 -5.74 2.17 -5.19
N ARG A 139 -4.62 1.43 -5.23
CA ARG A 139 -3.44 1.68 -4.40
C ARG A 139 -2.16 1.62 -5.22
N ILE A 140 -1.29 2.57 -4.99
CA ILE A 140 0.03 2.63 -5.61
C ILE A 140 1.07 2.45 -4.52
N GLU A 141 2.07 1.61 -4.79
CA GLU A 141 3.25 1.56 -3.94
C GLU A 141 4.47 2.14 -4.64
N ILE A 142 5.18 3.01 -3.94
CA ILE A 142 6.32 3.75 -4.48
C ILE A 142 7.57 3.43 -3.67
N GLY A 143 8.61 2.99 -4.38
CA GLY A 143 9.93 2.76 -3.79
C GLY A 143 10.67 4.05 -3.49
N VAL A 144 10.33 4.76 -2.41
CA VAL A 144 10.97 6.01 -1.95
C VAL A 144 12.36 5.74 -1.38
N GLN A 145 12.43 4.76 -0.48
CA GLN A 145 13.60 4.26 0.24
C GLN A 145 14.19 5.27 1.23
N SER A 146 14.55 6.47 0.78
CA SER A 146 15.10 7.56 1.60
C SER A 146 14.53 8.92 1.20
N VAL A 147 14.49 9.85 2.15
CA VAL A 147 14.13 11.26 1.92
C VAL A 147 15.33 12.14 1.54
N TYR A 148 16.53 11.56 1.48
CA TYR A 148 17.77 12.30 1.22
C TYR A 148 18.25 12.11 -0.23
N GLU A 149 18.54 13.23 -0.92
CA GLU A 149 18.99 13.22 -2.33
C GLU A 149 20.39 12.63 -2.51
N ASP A 150 21.31 12.83 -1.57
CA ASP A 150 22.64 12.21 -1.60
C ASP A 150 22.55 10.68 -1.50
N VAL A 151 21.69 10.15 -0.63
CA VAL A 151 21.47 8.69 -0.53
C VAL A 151 20.89 8.14 -1.82
N ALA A 152 19.91 8.82 -2.43
CA ALA A 152 19.33 8.41 -3.71
C ALA A 152 20.37 8.40 -4.84
N ARG A 153 21.27 9.39 -4.88
CA ARG A 153 22.37 9.49 -5.84
C ARG A 153 23.41 8.39 -5.61
N ASP A 154 23.91 8.27 -4.39
CA ASP A 154 25.05 7.39 -4.04
C ASP A 154 24.67 5.91 -4.16
N THR A 155 23.38 5.57 -3.97
CA THR A 155 22.86 4.21 -4.18
C THR A 155 22.40 3.91 -5.61
N ASN A 156 22.63 4.83 -6.55
CA ASN A 156 22.18 4.74 -7.95
C ASN A 156 20.67 4.40 -8.06
N ARG A 157 19.83 5.09 -7.27
CA ARG A 157 18.40 4.76 -7.13
C ARG A 157 17.61 4.95 -8.42
N GLY A 158 18.03 5.91 -9.26
CA GLY A 158 17.42 6.22 -10.56
C GLY A 158 16.27 7.24 -10.52
N HIS A 159 16.01 7.89 -9.39
CA HIS A 159 15.07 9.01 -9.26
C HIS A 159 15.50 9.98 -8.16
N THR A 160 14.92 11.18 -8.14
CA THR A 160 15.12 12.19 -7.09
C THR A 160 14.02 12.12 -6.02
N VAL A 161 14.25 12.73 -4.87
CA VAL A 161 13.23 12.93 -3.82
C VAL A 161 12.17 13.94 -4.29
N ALA A 162 12.56 14.92 -5.11
CA ALA A 162 11.61 15.81 -5.78
C ALA A 162 10.59 15.04 -6.65
N ALA A 163 11.04 14.04 -7.42
CA ALA A 163 10.16 13.20 -8.23
C ALA A 163 9.15 12.42 -7.37
N VAL A 164 9.57 11.94 -6.19
CA VAL A 164 8.66 11.29 -5.21
C VAL A 164 7.56 12.25 -4.77
N SER A 165 7.92 13.46 -4.35
CA SER A 165 6.94 14.45 -3.88
C SER A 165 5.91 14.80 -4.97
N HIS A 166 6.39 14.95 -6.21
CA HIS A 166 5.53 15.26 -7.35
C HIS A 166 4.60 14.09 -7.70
N CYS A 167 5.10 12.85 -7.72
CA CYS A 167 4.26 11.70 -8.00
C CYS A 167 3.21 11.48 -6.91
N PHE A 168 3.55 11.76 -5.64
CA PHE A 168 2.59 11.70 -4.54
C PHE A 168 1.46 12.69 -4.71
N GLN A 169 1.75 13.93 -5.12
CA GLN A 169 0.72 14.93 -5.39
C GLN A 169 -0.25 14.46 -6.48
N LEU A 170 0.28 14.09 -7.65
CA LEU A 170 -0.54 13.63 -8.78
C LEU A 170 -1.37 12.40 -8.42
N ALA A 171 -0.79 11.43 -7.71
CA ALA A 171 -1.51 10.22 -7.31
C ALA A 171 -2.60 10.51 -6.26
N LYS A 172 -2.34 11.34 -5.25
CA LYS A 172 -3.35 11.74 -4.26
C LYS A 172 -4.50 12.52 -4.90
N ASP A 173 -4.21 13.42 -5.84
CA ASP A 173 -5.23 14.18 -6.58
C ASP A 173 -5.99 13.35 -7.63
N CYS A 174 -5.51 12.16 -7.97
CA CYS A 174 -6.28 11.13 -8.69
C CYS A 174 -7.09 10.22 -7.76
N GLY A 175 -6.99 10.41 -6.44
CA GLY A 175 -7.68 9.63 -5.41
C GLY A 175 -6.91 8.43 -4.88
N PHE A 176 -5.78 8.02 -5.47
CA PHE A 176 -5.08 6.80 -5.08
C PHE A 176 -4.64 6.79 -3.63
N LYS A 177 -4.75 5.64 -2.97
CA LYS A 177 -4.00 5.34 -1.75
C LYS A 177 -2.52 5.15 -2.07
N ILE A 178 -1.64 5.75 -1.27
CA ILE A 178 -0.18 5.68 -1.48
C ILE A 178 0.47 4.91 -0.34
N VAL A 179 1.28 3.92 -0.71
CA VAL A 179 2.17 3.22 0.21
C VAL A 179 3.62 3.47 -0.18
N ALA A 180 4.45 3.93 0.74
CA ALA A 180 5.88 4.10 0.48
C ALA A 180 6.68 2.91 0.98
N HIS A 181 7.65 2.45 0.19
CA HIS A 181 8.71 1.59 0.72
C HIS A 181 9.80 2.49 1.29
N LEU A 182 10.19 2.24 2.54
CA LEU A 182 11.22 2.99 3.25
C LEU A 182 12.26 2.00 3.78
N MET A 183 13.53 2.36 3.67
CA MET A 183 14.66 1.49 4.02
C MET A 183 15.57 2.20 5.01
N PRO A 184 15.56 1.82 6.31
CA PRO A 184 16.61 2.22 7.23
C PRO A 184 17.92 1.45 6.95
N ASP A 185 19.02 1.90 7.55
CA ASP A 185 20.34 1.24 7.45
C ASP A 185 20.88 1.24 6.00
N LEU A 186 20.60 2.27 5.21
CA LEU A 186 21.19 2.40 3.85
C LEU A 186 22.67 2.84 3.93
N PRO A 187 23.49 2.63 2.88
CA PRO A 187 24.84 3.18 2.83
C PRO A 187 24.88 4.69 3.09
N ASN A 188 25.90 5.16 3.80
CA ASN A 188 26.07 6.56 4.20
C ASN A 188 24.95 7.10 5.14
N MET A 189 24.16 6.19 5.73
CA MET A 189 23.22 6.49 6.81
C MET A 189 23.80 6.06 8.16
N GLY A 190 23.30 6.69 9.22
CA GLY A 190 23.53 6.30 10.61
C GLY A 190 22.24 6.46 11.41
N MET A 191 22.21 5.89 12.61
CA MET A 191 21.02 5.78 13.47
C MET A 191 20.25 7.11 13.63
N GLU A 192 20.97 8.19 13.94
CA GLU A 192 20.38 9.51 14.12
C GLU A 192 19.78 10.06 12.82
N ARG A 193 20.45 9.80 11.69
CA ARG A 193 20.02 10.23 10.36
C ARG A 193 18.81 9.44 9.87
N ASP A 194 18.72 8.15 10.19
CA ASP A 194 17.50 7.36 9.97
C ASP A 194 16.34 7.94 10.77
N LEU A 195 16.50 8.15 12.09
CA LEU A 195 15.45 8.73 12.92
C LEU A 195 14.99 10.12 12.42
N ALA A 196 15.93 10.99 12.04
CA ALA A 196 15.64 12.30 11.48
C ALA A 196 14.89 12.20 10.15
N GLY A 197 15.31 11.33 9.23
CA GLY A 197 14.68 11.15 7.93
C GLY A 197 13.26 10.60 8.02
N PHE A 198 13.00 9.67 8.95
CA PHE A 198 11.65 9.17 9.20
C PHE A 198 10.75 10.22 9.87
N ARG A 199 11.29 11.02 10.81
CA ARG A 199 10.55 12.16 11.36
C ARG A 199 10.16 13.15 10.26
N GLU A 200 11.12 13.52 9.41
CA GLU A 200 10.85 14.38 8.25
C GLU A 200 9.77 13.77 7.35
N TYR A 201 9.82 12.46 7.08
CA TYR A 201 8.84 11.79 6.25
C TYR A 201 7.40 11.92 6.75
N PHE A 202 7.16 11.85 8.06
CA PHE A 202 5.81 11.98 8.64
C PHE A 202 5.41 13.44 8.87
N GLU A 203 6.35 14.32 9.21
CA GLU A 203 6.06 15.72 9.52
C GLU A 203 5.95 16.58 8.27
N ASN A 204 6.75 16.33 7.24
CA ASN A 204 6.80 17.14 6.02
C ASN A 204 5.57 16.85 5.12
N PRO A 205 4.75 17.86 4.78
CA PRO A 205 3.56 17.67 3.96
C PRO A 205 3.86 17.17 2.55
N ARG A 206 5.11 17.19 2.08
CA ARG A 206 5.51 16.63 0.78
C ARG A 206 5.42 15.10 0.71
N PHE A 207 5.32 14.40 1.84
CA PHE A 207 5.32 12.94 1.89
C PHE A 207 3.99 12.38 2.42
N ARG A 208 3.84 12.29 3.76
CA ARG A 208 2.61 11.86 4.47
C ARG A 208 1.78 10.84 3.69
N SER A 209 2.32 9.65 3.49
CA SER A 209 1.61 8.56 2.80
C SER A 209 0.61 7.86 3.72
N ASP A 210 -0.31 7.12 3.12
CA ASP A 210 -1.36 6.39 3.84
C ASP A 210 -0.83 5.09 4.45
N GLY A 211 0.33 4.62 4.00
CA GLY A 211 0.97 3.44 4.54
C GLY A 211 2.44 3.35 4.17
N ILE A 212 3.15 2.49 4.90
CA ILE A 212 4.56 2.23 4.65
C ILE A 212 4.85 0.73 4.67
N LYS A 213 5.88 0.32 3.94
CA LYS A 213 6.58 -0.95 4.11
C LYS A 213 8.00 -0.63 4.57
N LEU A 214 8.33 -1.04 5.79
CA LEU A 214 9.65 -0.84 6.38
C LEU A 214 10.53 -2.03 6.04
N TYR A 215 11.62 -1.77 5.32
CA TYR A 215 12.54 -2.80 4.83
C TYR A 215 13.97 -2.45 5.25
N PRO A 216 14.42 -2.87 6.45
CA PRO A 216 15.83 -2.76 6.81
C PRO A 216 16.72 -3.35 5.72
N THR A 217 17.83 -2.67 5.46
CA THR A 217 18.76 -3.05 4.39
C THR A 217 19.38 -4.41 4.67
N LEU A 218 19.37 -5.28 3.65
CA LEU A 218 19.96 -6.61 3.71
C LEU A 218 21.12 -6.71 2.71
N VAL A 219 22.23 -7.29 3.14
CA VAL A 219 23.35 -7.60 2.26
C VAL A 219 23.10 -8.96 1.65
N ILE A 220 22.98 -9.00 0.31
CA ILE A 220 22.70 -10.21 -0.45
C ILE A 220 23.78 -10.37 -1.52
N ARG A 221 24.27 -11.59 -1.71
CA ARG A 221 25.26 -11.92 -2.74
C ARG A 221 24.80 -11.45 -4.13
N GLY A 222 25.74 -10.96 -4.93
CA GLY A 222 25.48 -10.48 -6.29
C GLY A 222 24.96 -9.04 -6.36
N THR A 223 24.88 -8.32 -5.23
CA THR A 223 24.52 -6.90 -5.19
C THR A 223 25.75 -6.00 -5.11
N GLY A 224 25.64 -4.73 -5.52
CA GLY A 224 26.70 -3.75 -5.30
C GLY A 224 26.98 -3.52 -3.81
N LEU A 225 25.95 -3.62 -2.97
CA LEU A 225 26.06 -3.51 -1.51
C LEU A 225 26.95 -4.63 -0.92
N TYR A 226 26.90 -5.84 -1.49
CA TYR A 226 27.76 -6.94 -1.06
C TYR A 226 29.25 -6.63 -1.24
N GLU A 227 29.64 -5.94 -2.30
CA GLU A 227 31.03 -5.53 -2.51
C GLU A 227 31.48 -4.45 -1.52
N LEU A 228 30.59 -3.51 -1.16
CA LEU A 228 30.86 -2.54 -0.09
C LEU A 228 31.03 -3.23 1.26
N TRP A 229 30.20 -4.23 1.56
CA TRP A 229 30.31 -5.03 2.77
C TRP A 229 31.62 -5.82 2.81
N LYS A 230 31.98 -6.50 1.72
CA LYS A 230 33.19 -7.30 1.59
C LYS A 230 34.48 -6.49 1.77
N THR A 231 34.47 -5.23 1.35
CA THR A 231 35.62 -4.31 1.50
C THR A 231 35.65 -3.57 2.84
N GLY A 232 34.63 -3.76 3.69
CA GLY A 232 34.49 -3.05 4.96
C GLY A 232 34.00 -1.60 4.83
N ALA A 233 33.62 -1.16 3.63
CA ALA A 233 33.08 0.17 3.37
C ALA A 233 31.60 0.32 3.80
N TYR A 234 30.91 -0.79 4.08
CA TYR A 234 29.56 -0.81 4.63
C TYR A 234 29.44 -1.89 5.71
N LYS A 235 28.73 -1.58 6.79
CA LYS A 235 28.38 -2.53 7.85
C LYS A 235 26.97 -2.20 8.32
N ASN A 236 26.11 -3.22 8.36
CA ASN A 236 24.78 -3.10 8.97
C ASN A 236 24.87 -2.75 10.47
N TYR A 237 23.78 -2.22 11.02
CA TYR A 237 23.60 -2.14 12.47
C TYR A 237 23.67 -3.52 13.13
N SER A 238 23.98 -3.54 14.44
CA SER A 238 23.81 -4.78 15.21
C SER A 238 22.33 -5.15 15.28
N PRO A 239 21.98 -6.43 15.52
CA PRO A 239 20.60 -6.85 15.70
C PRO A 239 19.86 -6.06 16.79
N GLU A 240 20.52 -5.77 17.91
CA GLU A 240 19.95 -5.02 19.03
C GLU A 240 19.69 -3.56 18.65
N ASP A 241 20.66 -2.90 18.01
CA ASP A 241 20.54 -1.52 17.54
C ASP A 241 19.42 -1.39 16.50
N LEU A 242 19.30 -2.37 15.60
CA LEU A 242 18.22 -2.39 14.63
C LEU A 242 16.85 -2.55 15.29
N VAL A 243 16.71 -3.43 16.29
CA VAL A 243 15.46 -3.58 17.04
C VAL A 243 15.10 -2.27 17.76
N ASP A 244 16.06 -1.59 18.39
CA ASP A 244 15.86 -0.30 19.03
C ASP A 244 15.43 0.79 18.03
N LEU A 245 16.09 0.86 16.87
CA LEU A 245 15.70 1.76 15.77
C LEU A 245 14.26 1.50 15.36
N MET A 246 13.93 0.25 15.04
CA MET A 246 12.61 -0.13 14.55
C MET A 246 11.51 0.19 15.57
N ALA A 247 11.76 -0.03 16.87
CA ALA A 247 10.85 0.36 17.93
C ALA A 247 10.57 1.88 17.95
N ARG A 248 11.63 2.69 17.82
CA ARG A 248 11.51 4.16 17.76
C ARG A 248 10.83 4.63 16.47
N LEU A 249 11.12 4.01 15.33
CA LEU A 249 10.48 4.33 14.04
C LEU A 249 8.98 4.05 14.06
N LEU A 250 8.56 2.91 14.65
CA LEU A 250 7.14 2.58 14.80
C LEU A 250 6.41 3.56 15.72
N ALA A 251 7.08 4.11 16.74
CA ALA A 251 6.50 5.13 17.62
C ALA A 251 6.24 6.47 16.91
N LEU A 252 6.95 6.76 15.81
CA LEU A 252 6.73 7.98 15.01
C LEU A 252 5.53 7.86 14.05
N VAL A 253 4.99 6.66 13.83
CA VAL A 253 3.96 6.44 12.82
C VAL A 253 2.65 7.12 13.25
N PRO A 254 2.10 8.05 12.44
CA PRO A 254 0.89 8.74 12.80
C PRO A 254 -0.35 7.84 12.66
N PRO A 255 -1.45 8.17 13.36
CA PRO A 255 -2.64 7.32 13.45
C PRO A 255 -3.39 7.09 12.14
N TRP A 256 -3.12 7.90 11.10
CA TRP A 256 -3.69 7.72 9.77
C TRP A 256 -2.81 6.84 8.85
N THR A 257 -1.64 6.39 9.28
CA THR A 257 -0.70 5.60 8.45
C THR A 257 -0.72 4.13 8.88
N ARG A 258 -0.74 3.22 7.89
CA ARG A 258 -0.65 1.76 8.11
C ARG A 258 0.76 1.23 7.86
N VAL A 259 1.37 0.50 8.80
CA VAL A 259 2.59 -0.26 8.53
C VAL A 259 2.22 -1.65 8.03
N TYR A 260 2.44 -1.92 6.74
CA TYR A 260 2.08 -3.20 6.12
C TYR A 260 3.10 -4.30 6.43
N ARG A 261 4.38 -3.96 6.42
CA ARG A 261 5.49 -4.90 6.64
C ARG A 261 6.63 -4.25 7.41
N VAL A 262 7.32 -5.08 8.18
CA VAL A 262 8.48 -4.74 9.03
C VAL A 262 9.51 -5.83 8.75
N GLN A 263 10.13 -5.76 7.56
CA GLN A 263 11.02 -6.72 6.86
C GLN A 263 10.46 -7.27 5.53
N ARG A 264 11.37 -7.72 4.66
CA ARG A 264 11.05 -8.39 3.38
C ARG A 264 10.93 -9.91 3.55
N ASP A 265 10.22 -10.55 2.63
CA ASP A 265 10.08 -12.02 2.61
C ASP A 265 11.29 -12.68 1.92
N ILE A 266 12.52 -12.34 2.32
CA ILE A 266 13.73 -12.94 1.76
C ILE A 266 14.16 -14.12 2.65
N PRO A 267 14.40 -15.32 2.09
CA PRO A 267 14.90 -16.45 2.88
C PRO A 267 16.22 -16.13 3.58
N MET A 268 16.27 -16.33 4.89
CA MET A 268 17.45 -16.06 5.73
C MET A 268 18.76 -16.68 5.22
N PRO A 269 18.79 -17.92 4.67
CA PRO A 269 20.02 -18.49 4.13
C PRO A 269 20.65 -17.70 2.97
N LEU A 270 19.90 -16.79 2.33
CA LEU A 270 20.40 -15.93 1.25
C LEU A 270 20.95 -14.58 1.76
N VAL A 271 20.69 -14.23 3.02
CA VAL A 271 21.11 -12.98 3.65
C VAL A 271 22.51 -13.17 4.22
N THR A 272 23.46 -12.34 3.78
CA THR A 272 24.85 -12.36 4.29
C THR A 272 25.01 -11.52 5.55
N SER A 273 24.33 -10.37 5.63
CA SER A 273 24.36 -9.47 6.79
C SER A 273 23.09 -8.61 6.82
N GLY A 274 22.70 -8.14 8.01
CA GLY A 274 21.46 -7.39 8.25
C GLY A 274 20.60 -8.05 9.33
N VAL A 275 19.30 -8.15 9.07
CA VAL A 275 18.33 -8.79 9.98
C VAL A 275 18.69 -10.26 10.20
N GLU A 276 18.72 -10.74 11.45
CA GLU A 276 19.05 -12.14 11.77
C GLU A 276 17.81 -13.04 11.98
N HIS A 277 16.66 -12.44 12.34
CA HIS A 277 15.46 -13.18 12.70
C HIS A 277 14.25 -12.81 11.85
N GLY A 278 13.41 -13.80 11.56
CA GLY A 278 12.18 -13.62 10.78
C GLY A 278 11.01 -12.99 11.54
N ASN A 279 11.18 -12.57 12.80
CA ASN A 279 10.12 -12.02 13.65
C ASN A 279 10.39 -10.57 14.11
N LEU A 280 11.05 -9.74 13.29
CA LEU A 280 11.46 -8.38 13.65
C LEU A 280 10.32 -7.49 14.17
N ARG A 281 9.09 -7.66 13.65
CA ARG A 281 7.91 -6.93 14.16
C ARG A 281 7.64 -7.22 15.63
N GLU A 282 7.73 -8.48 16.03
CA GLU A 282 7.48 -8.90 17.41
C GLU A 282 8.54 -8.33 18.35
N LEU A 283 9.82 -8.44 17.95
CA LEU A 283 10.96 -7.90 18.69
C LEU A 283 10.85 -6.37 18.86
N ALA A 284 10.51 -5.65 17.79
CA ALA A 284 10.32 -4.21 17.85
C ALA A 284 9.16 -3.82 18.77
N LEU A 285 8.02 -4.52 18.72
CA LEU A 285 6.89 -4.26 19.61
C LEU A 285 7.20 -4.59 21.07
N ALA A 286 7.99 -5.63 21.34
CA ALA A 286 8.48 -5.94 22.68
C ALA A 286 9.39 -4.81 23.20
N ARG A 287 10.34 -4.38 22.38
CA ARG A 287 11.25 -3.28 22.71
C ARG A 287 10.50 -1.96 22.95
N MET A 288 9.43 -1.70 22.20
CA MET A 288 8.57 -0.54 22.46
C MET A 288 7.96 -0.58 23.87
N ARG A 289 7.52 -1.75 24.35
CA ARG A 289 7.00 -1.90 25.72
C ARG A 289 8.07 -1.59 26.77
N ASP A 290 9.29 -2.10 26.57
CA ASP A 290 10.41 -1.83 27.49
C ASP A 290 10.76 -0.33 27.55
N LEU A 291 10.55 0.39 26.45
CA LEU A 291 10.79 1.83 26.33
C LEU A 291 9.58 2.69 26.73
N GLY A 292 8.44 2.10 27.07
CA GLY A 292 7.19 2.83 27.34
C GLY A 292 6.62 3.55 26.11
N LEU A 293 6.93 3.07 24.90
CA LEU A 293 6.45 3.64 23.63
C LEU A 293 5.15 2.98 23.17
N VAL A 294 4.32 3.76 22.48
CA VAL A 294 3.03 3.30 21.93
C VAL A 294 3.09 3.28 20.41
N CYS A 295 2.64 2.19 19.79
CA CYS A 295 2.48 2.08 18.34
C CYS A 295 1.06 2.50 17.97
N ASN A 296 0.92 3.66 17.30
CA ASN A 296 -0.38 4.19 16.90
C ASN A 296 -0.75 3.88 15.45
N ASP A 297 -0.04 2.97 14.78
CA ASP A 297 -0.34 2.63 13.39
C ASP A 297 -1.73 1.99 13.24
N VAL A 298 -2.33 2.19 12.06
CA VAL A 298 -3.66 1.66 11.74
C VAL A 298 -3.75 0.13 11.94
N ARG A 299 -2.65 -0.61 11.66
CA ARG A 299 -2.64 -2.08 11.74
C ARG A 299 -2.69 -2.60 13.17
N THR A 300 -1.99 -1.97 14.11
CA THR A 300 -1.91 -2.45 15.50
C THR A 300 -3.19 -2.13 16.27
N ARG A 301 -3.92 -1.11 15.81
CA ARG A 301 -5.17 -0.64 16.42
C ARG A 301 -6.42 -1.34 15.86
N GLU A 302 -6.34 -1.97 14.68
CA GLU A 302 -7.53 -2.58 14.07
C GLU A 302 -8.17 -3.64 14.99
N VAL A 303 -9.50 -3.59 15.12
CA VAL A 303 -10.27 -4.44 16.05
C VAL A 303 -9.98 -5.94 15.90
N GLY A 304 -9.67 -6.41 14.68
CA GLY A 304 -9.29 -7.80 14.45
C GLY A 304 -7.96 -8.19 15.08
N ILE A 305 -6.95 -7.31 15.02
CA ILE A 305 -5.62 -7.54 15.61
C ILE A 305 -5.71 -7.39 17.13
N LYS A 306 -6.42 -6.37 17.62
CA LYS A 306 -6.68 -6.18 19.06
C LYS A 306 -7.44 -7.35 19.68
N GLY A 307 -8.45 -7.88 19.00
CA GLY A 307 -9.17 -9.07 19.46
C GLY A 307 -8.31 -10.34 19.51
N ILE A 308 -7.35 -10.50 18.59
CA ILE A 308 -6.45 -11.67 18.56
C ILE A 308 -5.36 -11.57 19.64
N HIS A 309 -4.72 -10.41 19.77
CA HIS A 309 -3.54 -10.26 20.65
C HIS A 309 -3.89 -9.86 22.08
N ASP A 310 -4.90 -9.01 22.25
CA ASP A 310 -5.22 -8.38 23.55
C ASP A 310 -6.59 -8.84 24.08
N GLN A 311 -7.31 -9.70 23.33
CA GLN A 311 -8.69 -10.15 23.63
C GLN A 311 -9.66 -8.99 23.95
N SER A 312 -9.38 -7.80 23.41
CA SER A 312 -10.11 -6.58 23.70
C SER A 312 -11.33 -6.45 22.78
N VAL A 313 -12.43 -5.99 23.34
CA VAL A 313 -13.68 -5.68 22.62
C VAL A 313 -13.98 -4.20 22.85
N PRO A 314 -14.23 -3.42 21.80
CA PRO A 314 -14.55 -2.00 21.96
C PRO A 314 -15.85 -1.84 22.76
N ASP A 315 -15.85 -0.89 23.69
CA ASP A 315 -16.99 -0.59 24.57
C ASP A 315 -17.59 0.77 24.21
N GLN A 316 -16.73 1.80 24.10
CA GLN A 316 -17.15 3.18 23.82
C GLN A 316 -16.63 3.63 22.46
N VAL A 317 -17.51 3.56 21.46
CA VAL A 317 -17.16 3.88 20.07
C VAL A 317 -17.52 5.32 19.74
N GLU A 318 -16.53 6.09 19.31
CA GLU A 318 -16.64 7.50 18.94
C GLU A 318 -16.20 7.74 17.50
N LEU A 319 -16.79 8.75 16.86
CA LEU A 319 -16.30 9.27 15.58
C LEU A 319 -15.16 10.24 15.85
N VAL A 320 -13.97 9.92 15.35
CA VAL A 320 -12.75 10.72 15.48
C VAL A 320 -12.37 11.28 14.12
N ARG A 321 -12.00 12.57 14.10
CA ARG A 321 -11.51 13.28 12.92
C ARG A 321 -10.09 13.76 13.14
N ARG A 322 -9.23 13.57 12.14
CA ARG A 322 -7.87 14.11 12.12
C ARG A 322 -7.57 14.73 10.76
N ASP A 323 -7.28 16.02 10.75
CA ASP A 323 -6.97 16.77 9.53
C ASP A 323 -5.46 16.99 9.40
N TYR A 324 -4.95 16.87 8.18
CA TYR A 324 -3.55 17.16 7.88
C TYR A 324 -3.36 17.61 6.44
N VAL A 325 -2.38 18.48 6.21
CA VAL A 325 -1.96 18.86 4.86
C VAL A 325 -1.04 17.79 4.27
N ALA A 326 -1.31 17.36 3.04
CA ALA A 326 -0.42 16.49 2.28
C ALA A 326 -0.44 16.87 0.79
N ASN A 327 0.74 17.10 0.23
CA ASN A 327 0.98 17.35 -1.19
C ASN A 327 0.04 18.43 -1.76
N GLY A 328 -0.08 19.56 -1.07
CA GLY A 328 -0.90 20.70 -1.50
C GLY A 328 -2.41 20.53 -1.35
N GLY A 329 -2.90 19.41 -0.81
CA GLY A 329 -4.32 19.21 -0.50
C GLY A 329 -4.57 19.00 0.99
N TRP A 330 -5.83 19.17 1.36
CA TRP A 330 -6.34 18.91 2.71
C TRP A 330 -6.82 17.46 2.79
N GLU A 331 -6.17 16.66 3.63
CA GLU A 331 -6.60 15.31 3.97
C GLU A 331 -7.36 15.32 5.30
N THR A 332 -8.49 14.64 5.32
CA THR A 332 -9.29 14.36 6.51
C THR A 332 -9.36 12.85 6.71
N PHE A 333 -8.83 12.38 7.83
CA PHE A 333 -8.94 10.99 8.27
C PHE A 333 -10.08 10.88 9.28
N LEU A 334 -11.20 10.30 8.84
CA LEU A 334 -12.33 9.97 9.69
C LEU A 334 -12.20 8.52 10.16
N SER A 335 -12.53 8.25 11.40
CA SER A 335 -12.51 6.90 11.93
C SER A 335 -13.52 6.70 13.05
N TYR A 336 -14.08 5.50 13.14
CA TYR A 336 -14.76 5.04 14.34
C TYR A 336 -13.74 4.28 15.19
N GLU A 337 -13.52 4.77 16.41
CA GLU A 337 -12.47 4.30 17.32
C GLU A 337 -13.04 4.12 18.74
N ASP A 338 -12.43 3.26 19.54
CA ASP A 338 -12.50 3.32 21.01
C ASP A 338 -11.22 4.04 21.48
N PRO A 339 -11.30 5.33 21.87
CA PRO A 339 -10.12 6.10 22.22
C PRO A 339 -9.44 5.61 23.50
N GLN A 340 -10.20 5.04 24.44
CA GLN A 340 -9.67 4.57 25.73
C GLN A 340 -8.85 3.30 25.54
N GLN A 341 -9.35 2.36 24.75
CA GLN A 341 -8.67 1.09 24.46
C GLN A 341 -7.74 1.16 23.24
N ASN A 342 -7.71 2.31 22.55
CA ASN A 342 -6.97 2.55 21.31
C ASN A 342 -7.30 1.52 20.21
N ILE A 343 -8.60 1.26 20.01
CA ILE A 343 -9.12 0.31 19.01
C ILE A 343 -9.72 1.07 17.83
N LEU A 344 -9.48 0.59 16.61
CA LEU A 344 -9.99 1.15 15.36
C LEU A 344 -10.96 0.16 14.70
N ILE A 345 -12.17 0.63 14.40
CA ILE A 345 -13.26 -0.19 13.83
C ILE A 345 -13.43 0.08 12.34
N GLY A 346 -13.40 1.34 11.93
CA GLY A 346 -13.51 1.73 10.53
C GLY A 346 -12.83 3.06 10.27
N LEU A 347 -12.43 3.29 9.03
CA LEU A 347 -11.78 4.51 8.58
C LEU A 347 -12.28 4.96 7.21
N LEU A 348 -12.21 6.26 6.97
CA LEU A 348 -12.39 6.89 5.67
C LEU A 348 -11.30 7.96 5.46
N ARG A 349 -10.77 8.03 4.24
CA ARG A 349 -9.84 9.08 3.80
C ARG A 349 -10.55 10.00 2.84
N LEU A 350 -10.78 11.24 3.24
CA LEU A 350 -11.35 12.29 2.42
C LEU A 350 -10.25 13.29 2.06
N ARG A 351 -10.23 13.75 0.81
CA ARG A 351 -9.30 14.77 0.33
C ARG A 351 -10.04 15.87 -0.40
N GLN A 352 -9.77 17.13 -0.06
CA GLN A 352 -10.11 18.24 -0.95
C GLN A 352 -9.07 18.26 -2.09
N ALA A 353 -9.53 18.08 -3.34
CA ALA A 353 -8.62 18.00 -4.48
C ALA A 353 -7.82 19.30 -4.64
N SER A 354 -6.50 19.18 -4.84
CA SER A 354 -5.67 20.37 -5.06
C SER A 354 -5.79 20.87 -6.50
N VAL A 355 -5.25 22.06 -6.77
CA VAL A 355 -5.15 22.63 -8.11
C VAL A 355 -4.34 21.77 -9.10
N ALA A 356 -3.61 20.77 -8.61
CA ALA A 356 -2.86 19.83 -9.45
C ALA A 356 -3.72 18.67 -10.01
N SER A 357 -5.00 18.56 -9.61
CA SER A 357 -5.94 17.65 -10.25
C SER A 357 -6.00 17.91 -11.76
N PHE A 358 -5.86 16.85 -12.54
CA PHE A 358 -5.86 16.92 -14.01
C PHE A 358 -6.93 16.00 -14.63
N ARG A 359 -7.79 15.39 -13.80
CA ARG A 359 -8.86 14.50 -14.23
C ARG A 359 -10.11 15.32 -14.52
N ASN A 360 -10.73 15.08 -15.66
CA ASN A 360 -11.98 15.76 -16.05
C ASN A 360 -13.12 15.47 -15.06
N GLU A 361 -13.12 14.28 -14.46
CA GLU A 361 -14.11 13.85 -13.48
C GLU A 361 -13.96 14.56 -12.12
N ILE A 362 -12.80 15.16 -11.86
CA ILE A 362 -12.42 15.86 -10.63
C ILE A 362 -12.06 17.32 -10.95
N PRO A 363 -13.04 18.15 -11.36
CA PRO A 363 -12.83 19.57 -11.58
C PRO A 363 -12.45 20.31 -10.27
N PRO A 364 -11.96 21.56 -10.36
CA PRO A 364 -11.76 22.40 -9.18
C PRO A 364 -13.04 22.50 -8.33
N GLY A 365 -12.89 22.45 -7.00
CA GLY A 365 -14.05 22.41 -6.08
C GLY A 365 -14.67 21.02 -5.92
N CYS A 366 -13.93 19.94 -6.20
CA CYS A 366 -14.33 18.57 -5.89
C CYS A 366 -13.58 18.00 -4.68
N SER A 367 -14.27 17.12 -3.97
CA SER A 367 -13.68 16.29 -2.92
C SER A 367 -13.61 14.83 -3.35
N ILE A 368 -12.65 14.09 -2.78
CA ILE A 368 -12.33 12.72 -3.17
C ILE A 368 -12.31 11.83 -1.93
N VAL A 369 -13.13 10.78 -1.89
CA VAL A 369 -12.98 9.65 -0.97
C VAL A 369 -11.95 8.69 -1.57
N ARG A 370 -10.80 8.60 -0.89
CA ARG A 370 -9.61 7.84 -1.32
C ARG A 370 -9.61 6.40 -0.80
N GLU A 371 -10.29 6.17 0.33
CA GLU A 371 -10.43 4.85 0.95
C GLU A 371 -11.64 4.88 1.89
N LEU A 372 -12.44 3.82 1.87
CA LEU A 372 -13.37 3.45 2.94
C LEU A 372 -13.04 2.02 3.35
N HIS A 373 -12.76 1.81 4.63
CA HIS A 373 -12.44 0.49 5.15
C HIS A 373 -13.10 0.27 6.50
N VAL A 374 -13.98 -0.73 6.60
CA VAL A 374 -14.59 -1.16 7.86
C VAL A 374 -14.04 -2.53 8.22
N TYR A 375 -13.39 -2.61 9.36
CA TYR A 375 -12.81 -3.84 9.89
C TYR A 375 -13.91 -4.74 10.47
N GLY A 376 -13.72 -6.04 10.30
CA GLY A 376 -14.59 -7.09 10.81
C GLY A 376 -14.01 -8.44 10.37
N SER A 377 -14.41 -9.53 11.03
CA SER A 377 -14.03 -10.87 10.55
C SER A 377 -14.63 -11.09 9.17
N SER A 378 -13.84 -11.45 8.17
CA SER A 378 -14.27 -11.66 6.78
C SER A 378 -15.53 -12.53 6.71
N VAL A 379 -16.69 -11.90 6.49
CA VAL A 379 -17.96 -12.62 6.32
C VAL A 379 -18.17 -12.84 4.83
N PRO A 380 -18.58 -14.05 4.39
CA PRO A 380 -19.04 -14.28 3.03
C PRO A 380 -20.09 -13.24 2.64
N LEU A 381 -20.12 -12.81 1.36
CA LEU A 381 -21.02 -11.75 0.89
C LEU A 381 -22.51 -12.01 1.20
N HIS A 382 -22.89 -13.27 1.44
CA HIS A 382 -24.25 -13.73 1.67
C HIS A 382 -24.58 -14.09 3.13
N ALA A 383 -23.62 -14.05 4.05
CA ALA A 383 -23.87 -14.28 5.46
C ALA A 383 -23.98 -12.92 6.19
N ARG A 384 -25.08 -12.71 6.92
CA ARG A 384 -25.22 -11.60 7.86
C ARG A 384 -24.99 -12.15 9.25
N ASP A 385 -23.90 -11.75 9.88
CA ASP A 385 -23.66 -12.01 11.29
C ASP A 385 -23.82 -10.70 12.07
N PRO A 386 -24.89 -10.53 12.88
CA PRO A 386 -25.16 -9.31 13.64
C PRO A 386 -24.06 -8.99 14.65
N THR A 387 -23.22 -9.97 15.01
CA THR A 387 -22.12 -9.79 15.98
C THR A 387 -20.87 -9.16 15.37
N LYS A 388 -20.82 -8.95 14.04
CA LYS A 388 -19.63 -8.47 13.34
C LYS A 388 -19.76 -7.02 12.86
N PHE A 389 -18.76 -6.21 13.20
CA PHE A 389 -18.71 -4.76 12.98
C PHE A 389 -18.94 -4.30 11.52
N GLN A 390 -18.59 -5.11 10.52
CA GLN A 390 -18.78 -4.76 9.09
C GLN A 390 -20.27 -4.55 8.69
N HIS A 391 -21.23 -5.00 9.52
CA HIS A 391 -22.67 -4.88 9.28
C HIS A 391 -23.39 -3.89 10.22
N GLN A 392 -22.67 -3.13 11.05
CA GLN A 392 -23.25 -2.18 11.99
C GLN A 392 -23.45 -0.76 11.41
N GLY A 393 -23.34 -0.59 10.09
CA GLY A 393 -23.62 0.68 9.42
C GLY A 393 -22.48 1.72 9.44
N PHE A 394 -21.35 1.45 10.10
CA PHE A 394 -20.21 2.37 10.17
C PHE A 394 -19.74 2.89 8.81
N GLY A 395 -19.79 2.06 7.77
CA GLY A 395 -19.40 2.48 6.42
C GLY A 395 -20.32 3.57 5.86
N THR A 396 -21.62 3.44 6.09
CA THR A 396 -22.62 4.45 5.68
C THR A 396 -22.45 5.73 6.49
N LEU A 397 -22.29 5.63 7.81
CA LEU A 397 -22.09 6.78 8.69
C LEU A 397 -20.81 7.57 8.33
N LEU A 398 -19.72 6.88 7.98
CA LEU A 398 -18.49 7.52 7.52
C LEU A 398 -18.70 8.27 6.19
N MET A 399 -19.48 7.69 5.27
CA MET A 399 -19.79 8.33 3.99
C MET A 399 -20.69 9.56 4.18
N GLU A 400 -21.70 9.48 5.05
CA GLU A 400 -22.58 10.62 5.38
C GLU A 400 -21.78 11.80 5.95
N GLU A 401 -20.86 11.54 6.90
CA GLU A 401 -20.00 12.60 7.42
C GLU A 401 -19.03 13.14 6.36
N ALA A 402 -18.51 12.28 5.49
CA ALA A 402 -17.65 12.72 4.38
C ALA A 402 -18.40 13.61 3.37
N GLU A 403 -19.67 13.29 3.07
CA GLU A 403 -20.55 14.13 2.25
C GLU A 403 -20.80 15.49 2.92
N ARG A 404 -21.10 15.50 4.23
CA ARG A 404 -21.29 16.74 5.01
C ARG A 404 -20.05 17.63 4.99
N ILE A 405 -18.87 17.09 5.32
CA ILE A 405 -17.60 17.85 5.32
C ILE A 405 -17.30 18.37 3.92
N ALA A 406 -17.48 17.55 2.89
CA ALA A 406 -17.23 17.96 1.51
C ALA A 406 -18.15 19.12 1.09
N LEU A 407 -19.42 19.11 1.46
CA LEU A 407 -20.36 20.18 1.11
C LEU A 407 -20.12 21.44 1.94
N GLU A 408 -20.13 21.32 3.26
CA GLU A 408 -20.18 22.45 4.19
C GLU A 408 -18.81 23.10 4.42
N GLU A 409 -17.74 22.31 4.47
CA GLU A 409 -16.41 22.79 4.86
C GLU A 409 -15.47 22.93 3.66
N HIS A 410 -15.47 21.95 2.75
CA HIS A 410 -14.67 22.04 1.53
C HIS A 410 -15.34 22.92 0.47
N GLY A 411 -16.64 23.23 0.60
CA GLY A 411 -17.43 23.95 -0.41
C GLY A 411 -17.54 23.19 -1.73
N SER A 412 -17.48 21.85 -1.68
CA SER A 412 -17.52 21.00 -2.87
C SER A 412 -18.96 20.73 -3.31
N HIS A 413 -19.19 20.72 -4.61
CA HIS A 413 -20.51 20.38 -5.19
C HIS A 413 -20.60 18.92 -5.66
N LYS A 414 -19.47 18.21 -5.63
CA LYS A 414 -19.37 16.82 -6.10
C LYS A 414 -18.34 16.07 -5.29
N LEU A 415 -18.71 14.87 -4.88
CA LEU A 415 -17.85 13.91 -4.19
C LEU A 415 -17.56 12.72 -5.11
N VAL A 416 -16.28 12.40 -5.25
CA VAL A 416 -15.78 11.33 -6.11
C VAL A 416 -15.17 10.23 -5.25
N VAL A 417 -15.35 8.97 -5.62
CA VAL A 417 -14.82 7.80 -4.89
C VAL A 417 -14.00 6.94 -5.85
N ILE A 418 -12.76 6.62 -5.47
CA ILE A 418 -11.92 5.65 -6.18
C ILE A 418 -12.27 4.20 -5.80
N ALA A 419 -13.50 3.80 -6.14
CA ALA A 419 -14.01 2.49 -5.78
C ALA A 419 -13.30 1.36 -6.57
N GLY A 420 -12.85 0.32 -5.87
CA GLY A 420 -12.45 -0.91 -6.53
C GLY A 420 -13.62 -1.54 -7.29
N VAL A 421 -13.34 -2.16 -8.43
CA VAL A 421 -14.35 -2.65 -9.39
C VAL A 421 -15.45 -3.47 -8.72
N GLY A 422 -15.06 -4.43 -7.88
CA GLY A 422 -15.97 -5.30 -7.15
C GLY A 422 -16.76 -4.65 -6.01
N THR A 423 -16.50 -3.38 -5.70
CA THR A 423 -17.16 -2.61 -4.63
C THR A 423 -18.13 -1.54 -5.15
N ARG A 424 -18.17 -1.26 -6.47
CA ARG A 424 -19.01 -0.20 -7.06
C ARG A 424 -20.49 -0.31 -6.70
N ASN A 425 -21.03 -1.54 -6.62
CA ASN A 425 -22.42 -1.78 -6.20
C ASN A 425 -22.73 -1.33 -4.77
N TYR A 426 -21.73 -1.26 -3.88
CA TYR A 426 -21.93 -0.70 -2.54
C TYR A 426 -22.27 0.79 -2.64
N TYR A 427 -21.47 1.54 -3.41
CA TYR A 427 -21.67 2.99 -3.60
C TYR A 427 -22.95 3.32 -4.38
N ARG A 428 -23.38 2.47 -5.33
CA ARG A 428 -24.68 2.64 -6.00
C ARG A 428 -25.86 2.66 -5.03
N LYS A 429 -25.80 1.86 -3.97
CA LYS A 429 -26.85 1.84 -2.93
C LYS A 429 -26.88 3.13 -2.10
N LEU A 430 -25.79 3.90 -2.10
CA LEU A 430 -25.67 5.21 -1.45
C LEU A 430 -26.00 6.38 -2.42
N GLY A 431 -26.44 6.07 -3.64
CA GLY A 431 -26.81 7.07 -4.65
C GLY A 431 -25.65 7.55 -5.53
N TYR A 432 -24.51 6.87 -5.53
CA TYR A 432 -23.40 7.19 -6.45
C TYR A 432 -23.59 6.51 -7.80
N GLU A 433 -23.17 7.19 -8.86
CA GLU A 433 -23.19 6.69 -10.24
C GLU A 433 -21.77 6.53 -10.79
N ILE A 434 -21.61 5.73 -11.85
CA ILE A 434 -20.32 5.57 -12.50
C ILE A 434 -19.98 6.85 -13.26
N ASP A 435 -18.78 7.38 -13.06
CA ASP A 435 -18.26 8.56 -13.74
C ASP A 435 -16.79 8.33 -14.12
N GLY A 436 -16.56 7.97 -15.38
CA GLY A 436 -15.26 7.50 -15.86
C GLY A 436 -14.76 6.30 -15.03
N PRO A 437 -13.55 6.36 -14.44
CA PRO A 437 -13.04 5.28 -13.59
C PRO A 437 -13.60 5.31 -12.15
N TYR A 438 -14.32 6.37 -11.77
CA TYR A 438 -14.77 6.63 -10.40
C TYR A 438 -16.26 6.31 -10.18
N MET A 439 -16.67 6.33 -8.91
CA MET A 439 -18.07 6.52 -8.53
C MET A 439 -18.25 7.96 -8.07
N SER A 440 -19.26 8.69 -8.53
CA SER A 440 -19.47 10.09 -8.13
C SER A 440 -20.91 10.39 -7.76
N LYS A 441 -21.10 11.44 -6.96
CA LYS A 441 -22.39 11.97 -6.53
C LYS A 441 -22.29 13.50 -6.41
N TYR A 442 -23.29 14.21 -6.92
CA TYR A 442 -23.45 15.64 -6.65
C TYR A 442 -24.05 15.82 -5.25
N LEU A 443 -23.49 16.75 -4.47
CA LEU A 443 -23.82 16.96 -3.05
C LEU A 443 -24.96 17.96 -2.85
#